data_AF-G7KNL6-F1
#
_entry.id   AF-G7KNL6-F1
#
_cell.length_a   1.000
_cell.length_b   1.000
_cell.length_c   1.000
_cell.angle_alpha   90.00
_cell.angle_beta   90.00
_cell.angle_gamma   90.00
#
_symmetry.space_group_name_H-M   'P 1'
#
loop_
_entity.id
_entity.type
_entity.pdbx_description
1 polymer ?
#
loop_
_entity_poly.entity_id
_entity_poly.type
_entity_poly.pdbx_seq_one_letter_code
_entity_poly.pdbx_strand_id
1 'polypeptide(L)'
;MTRFQLPRLIFIHDLDQGGADPWNVVDQVKSKLNHRCAAIQVPICIDDCYVGFVDLVKLKAYFFSSCGLFDLANKLKAYFFRSEIPDYDDAREVPKDMQAFVLKKRHELIEIVSEIDDKISEALHGGSQIPESYLDDAIRRATIARKFVPIIISDERYEGIEVFMEGVIRYLPSPIDVSNYALDQNRNGEKVELSGSIDAPFVAKAFVTWYRMYLKLTYLRIYQGVIKKGDFITNVNTGKKIEIPRLGKRREHDESEEVDKIKEVDEAHAGEIVFVFDAHLESGDTFTDGSVRYIMTSAADVPAYSVSKDCGEKFSNGVN
;
A
#
# COMPACT_ATOMS: atom_id res chain seq x y z
N MET A 1 6.05 15.31 2.28
CA MET A 1 5.96 13.89 1.87
C MET A 1 7.33 13.19 1.74
N THR A 2 8.47 13.87 1.93
CA THR A 2 9.84 13.29 1.82
C THR A 2 10.37 12.61 3.09
N ARG A 3 9.68 12.78 4.22
CA ARG A 3 10.19 12.42 5.56
C ARG A 3 10.42 10.91 5.77
N PHE A 4 9.58 10.07 5.18
CA PHE A 4 9.59 8.62 5.43
C PHE A 4 10.11 7.78 4.27
N GLN A 5 10.43 8.42 3.12
CA GLN A 5 10.92 7.76 1.90
C GLN A 5 10.23 6.40 1.67
N LEU A 6 8.90 6.39 1.51
CA LEU A 6 8.14 5.16 1.25
C LEU A 6 7.95 4.94 -0.26
N PRO A 7 8.05 3.70 -0.75
CA PRO A 7 7.53 3.31 -2.05
C PRO A 7 6.04 3.63 -2.14
N ARG A 8 5.60 4.09 -3.30
CA ARG A 8 4.25 4.65 -3.49
C ARG A 8 3.71 4.25 -4.84
N LEU A 9 2.38 4.17 -4.90
CA LEU A 9 1.57 4.04 -6.10
C LEU A 9 0.56 5.18 -6.09
N ILE A 10 0.20 5.69 -7.27
CA ILE A 10 -0.85 6.70 -7.41
C ILE A 10 -2.06 6.05 -8.05
N PHE A 11 -3.21 6.20 -7.42
CA PHE A 11 -4.50 5.76 -7.94
C PHE A 11 -5.31 6.99 -8.32
N ILE A 12 -5.69 7.08 -9.59
CA ILE A 12 -6.58 8.11 -10.13
C ILE A 12 -7.93 7.43 -10.39
N HIS A 13 -8.94 7.87 -9.64
CA HIS A 13 -10.32 7.36 -9.69
C HIS A 13 -11.30 8.43 -10.18
N ASP A 14 -12.61 8.14 -10.07
CA ASP A 14 -13.70 9.01 -10.50
C ASP A 14 -13.69 9.33 -12.00
N LEU A 15 -13.48 8.28 -12.81
CA LEU A 15 -13.42 8.39 -14.27
C LEU A 15 -14.78 8.64 -14.93
N ASP A 16 -15.86 8.39 -14.20
CA ASP A 16 -17.27 8.55 -14.62
C ASP A 16 -17.81 9.98 -14.41
N GLN A 17 -17.03 10.86 -13.75
CA GLN A 17 -17.44 12.25 -13.56
C GLN A 17 -17.33 13.05 -14.86
N GLY A 18 -18.38 13.79 -15.20
CA GLY A 18 -18.41 14.62 -16.41
C GLY A 18 -17.25 15.62 -16.45
N GLY A 19 -16.45 15.54 -17.52
CA GLY A 19 -15.25 16.36 -17.68
C GLY A 19 -13.99 15.78 -17.02
N ALA A 20 -14.01 14.52 -16.58
CA ALA A 20 -12.82 13.82 -16.09
C ALA A 20 -11.74 13.76 -17.19
N ASP A 21 -10.56 14.28 -16.85
CA ASP A 21 -9.36 14.18 -17.67
C ASP A 21 -8.22 13.58 -16.81
N PRO A 22 -8.09 12.25 -16.78
CA PRO A 22 -7.06 11.60 -15.97
C PRO A 22 -5.65 11.96 -16.45
N TRP A 23 -5.47 12.35 -17.72
CA TRP A 23 -4.16 12.71 -18.27
C TRP A 23 -3.69 14.07 -17.76
N ASN A 24 -4.59 15.04 -17.63
CA ASN A 24 -4.29 16.30 -16.95
C ASN A 24 -3.87 16.06 -15.48
N VAL A 25 -4.51 15.11 -14.77
CA VAL A 25 -4.10 14.76 -13.40
C VAL A 25 -2.69 14.15 -13.39
N VAL A 26 -2.36 13.26 -14.34
CA VAL A 26 -1.00 12.72 -14.51
C VAL A 26 0.03 13.85 -14.70
N ASP A 27 -0.27 14.84 -15.54
CA ASP A 27 0.64 15.96 -15.79
C ASP A 27 0.77 16.90 -14.57
N GLN A 28 -0.31 17.07 -13.81
CA GLN A 28 -0.27 17.80 -12.54
C GLN A 28 0.56 17.08 -11.48
N VAL A 29 0.48 15.76 -11.39
CA VAL A 29 1.34 14.97 -10.50
C VAL A 29 2.80 15.18 -10.85
N LYS A 30 3.16 15.12 -12.13
CA LYS A 30 4.54 15.34 -12.60
C LYS A 30 5.03 16.74 -12.26
N SER A 31 4.25 17.77 -12.61
CA SER A 31 4.66 19.18 -12.48
C SER A 31 4.63 19.70 -11.04
N LYS A 32 3.62 19.33 -10.24
CA LYS A 32 3.42 19.87 -8.88
C LYS A 32 4.12 19.05 -7.80
N LEU A 33 4.16 17.72 -7.93
CA LEU A 33 4.77 16.84 -6.94
C LEU A 33 6.23 16.48 -7.26
N ASN A 34 6.70 16.85 -8.46
CA ASN A 34 8.05 16.57 -8.95
C ASN A 34 8.41 15.08 -8.78
N HIS A 35 7.46 14.21 -9.13
CA HIS A 35 7.63 12.77 -9.10
C HIS A 35 7.86 12.26 -10.53
N ARG A 36 8.84 11.35 -10.68
CA ARG A 36 8.98 10.56 -11.90
C ARG A 36 7.90 9.49 -11.88
N CYS A 37 6.87 9.68 -12.68
CA CYS A 37 5.71 8.82 -12.71
C CYS A 37 5.19 8.67 -14.13
N ALA A 38 4.57 7.53 -14.40
CA ALA A 38 3.88 7.27 -15.64
C ALA A 38 2.70 6.34 -15.39
N ALA A 39 1.68 6.46 -16.22
CA ALA A 39 0.59 5.50 -16.24
C ALA A 39 1.12 4.14 -16.69
N ILE A 40 0.69 3.08 -16.00
CA ILE A 40 0.96 1.69 -16.41
C ILE A 40 -0.24 1.07 -17.15
N GLN A 41 -1.33 1.82 -17.26
CA GLN A 41 -2.53 1.43 -17.97
C GLN A 41 -3.19 2.64 -18.65
N VAL A 42 -4.00 2.36 -19.67
CA VAL A 42 -4.86 3.35 -20.34
C VAL A 42 -6.31 2.95 -20.10
N PRO A 43 -7.15 3.79 -19.47
CA PRO A 43 -8.56 3.46 -19.30
C PRO A 43 -9.29 3.40 -20.65
N ILE A 44 -10.25 2.50 -20.77
CA ILE A 44 -11.16 2.39 -21.90
C ILE A 44 -12.52 2.90 -21.42
N CYS A 45 -12.97 4.00 -22.02
CA CYS A 45 -14.28 4.60 -21.74
C CYS A 45 -15.14 4.62 -23.01
N ILE A 46 -16.43 4.28 -22.87
CA ILE A 46 -17.45 4.38 -23.93
C ILE A 46 -18.57 5.25 -23.38
N ASP A 47 -18.90 6.37 -24.03
CA ASP A 47 -19.94 7.30 -23.58
C ASP A 47 -19.81 7.68 -22.08
N ASP A 48 -18.59 8.07 -21.67
CA ASP A 48 -18.20 8.39 -20.29
C ASP A 48 -18.30 7.23 -19.27
N CYS A 49 -18.67 6.02 -19.72
CA CYS A 49 -18.64 4.82 -18.89
C CYS A 49 -17.28 4.15 -18.99
N TYR A 50 -16.58 4.00 -17.86
CA TYR A 50 -15.37 3.18 -17.78
C TYR A 50 -15.72 1.69 -17.91
N VAL A 51 -15.26 1.06 -18.99
CA VAL A 51 -15.62 -0.33 -19.37
C VAL A 51 -14.43 -1.30 -19.32
N GLY A 52 -13.22 -0.81 -19.10
CA GLY A 52 -12.02 -1.62 -19.15
C GLY A 52 -10.74 -0.81 -19.13
N PHE A 53 -9.61 -1.46 -19.32
CA PHE A 53 -8.30 -0.82 -19.43
C PHE A 53 -7.38 -1.59 -20.38
N VAL A 54 -6.37 -0.89 -20.90
CA VAL A 54 -5.26 -1.49 -21.62
C VAL A 54 -4.03 -1.51 -20.71
N ASP A 55 -3.48 -2.69 -20.46
CA ASP A 55 -2.21 -2.86 -19.75
C ASP A 55 -1.05 -2.45 -20.66
N LEU A 56 -0.28 -1.43 -20.27
CA LEU A 56 0.84 -0.91 -21.06
C LEU A 56 2.08 -1.79 -20.98
N VAL A 57 2.18 -2.70 -20.02
CA VAL A 57 3.29 -3.66 -19.86
C VAL A 57 3.05 -4.89 -20.74
N LYS A 58 1.82 -5.40 -20.77
CA LYS A 58 1.44 -6.59 -21.57
C LYS A 58 0.91 -6.26 -22.97
N LEU A 59 0.56 -4.99 -23.23
CA LEU A 59 -0.12 -4.55 -24.46
C LEU A 59 -1.41 -5.34 -24.75
N LYS A 60 -2.19 -5.59 -23.70
CA LYS A 60 -3.49 -6.28 -23.82
C LYS A 60 -4.62 -5.45 -23.23
N ALA A 61 -5.79 -5.58 -23.82
CA ALA A 61 -7.01 -4.94 -23.35
C ALA A 61 -7.83 -5.90 -22.48
N TYR A 62 -8.33 -5.37 -21.36
CA TYR A 62 -9.19 -6.05 -20.39
C TYR A 62 -10.50 -5.28 -20.28
N PHE A 63 -11.63 -5.99 -20.26
CA PHE A 63 -12.97 -5.40 -20.19
C PHE A 63 -13.73 -5.98 -19.00
N PHE A 64 -14.53 -5.16 -18.33
CA PHE A 64 -15.31 -5.59 -17.18
C PHE A 64 -16.66 -6.16 -17.60
N SER A 65 -17.04 -7.30 -17.01
CA SER A 65 -18.31 -7.99 -17.31
C SER A 65 -19.56 -7.24 -16.82
N SER A 66 -19.41 -6.31 -15.87
CA SER A 66 -20.52 -5.64 -15.16
C SER A 66 -21.06 -4.39 -15.85
N CYS A 67 -20.39 -3.89 -16.89
CA CYS A 67 -20.93 -2.81 -17.70
C CYS A 67 -22.03 -3.39 -18.60
N GLY A 68 -23.27 -3.38 -18.10
CA GLY A 68 -24.50 -3.78 -18.78
C GLY A 68 -24.84 -3.03 -20.08
N LEU A 69 -23.87 -2.37 -20.72
CA LEU A 69 -23.91 -1.92 -22.12
C LEU A 69 -23.38 -2.98 -23.08
N PHE A 70 -23.27 -4.24 -22.66
CA PHE A 70 -23.34 -5.39 -23.55
C PHE A 70 -24.80 -5.86 -23.71
N ASP A 71 -25.77 -4.94 -23.80
CA ASP A 71 -27.15 -5.25 -24.20
C ASP A 71 -27.28 -5.51 -25.72
N LEU A 72 -26.13 -5.45 -26.43
CA LEU A 72 -25.91 -6.24 -27.64
C LEU A 72 -25.21 -7.57 -27.33
N ALA A 73 -25.60 -8.17 -26.20
CA ALA A 73 -25.84 -9.60 -26.02
C ALA A 73 -26.82 -10.09 -27.08
N ASN A 74 -26.44 -9.93 -28.35
CA ASN A 74 -26.92 -10.75 -29.42
C ASN A 74 -26.44 -12.17 -29.13
N LYS A 75 -27.30 -12.83 -28.38
CA LYS A 75 -27.71 -14.21 -28.56
C LYS A 75 -26.76 -15.24 -27.98
N LEU A 76 -27.20 -15.77 -26.84
CA LEU A 76 -26.97 -17.15 -26.41
C LEU A 76 -25.57 -17.45 -25.88
N LYS A 77 -25.33 -17.06 -24.63
CA LYS A 77 -25.07 -17.97 -23.49
C LYS A 77 -24.32 -17.19 -22.41
N ALA A 78 -25.04 -16.84 -21.35
CA ALA A 78 -24.65 -17.13 -19.98
C ALA A 78 -25.62 -16.41 -19.04
N TYR A 79 -26.66 -17.15 -18.66
CA TYR A 79 -27.28 -16.93 -17.37
C TYR A 79 -26.24 -17.25 -16.30
N PHE A 80 -26.12 -16.34 -15.31
CA PHE A 80 -25.20 -16.36 -14.17
C PHE A 80 -23.74 -16.07 -14.51
N PHE A 81 -23.31 -14.81 -14.34
CA PHE A 81 -21.91 -14.54 -14.04
C PHE A 81 -21.79 -13.77 -12.73
N ARG A 82 -21.02 -14.42 -11.86
CA ARG A 82 -20.50 -14.01 -10.57
C ARG A 82 -19.53 -12.85 -10.77
N SER A 83 -19.27 -12.07 -9.73
CA SER A 83 -18.11 -11.16 -9.63
C SER A 83 -16.81 -11.96 -9.72
N GLU A 84 -16.44 -12.38 -10.93
CA GLU A 84 -15.15 -12.94 -11.21
C GLU A 84 -14.44 -12.01 -12.21
N ILE A 85 -13.19 -11.70 -11.84
CA ILE A 85 -12.14 -11.04 -12.60
C ILE A 85 -12.30 -11.36 -14.09
N PRO A 86 -12.14 -10.42 -15.05
CA PRO A 86 -11.91 -10.83 -16.42
C PRO A 86 -10.73 -11.79 -16.40
N ASP A 87 -10.98 -13.07 -16.69
CA ASP A 87 -9.96 -14.10 -16.63
C ASP A 87 -8.73 -13.56 -17.36
N TYR A 88 -7.54 -13.73 -16.79
CA TYR A 88 -6.33 -13.21 -17.43
C TYR A 88 -6.13 -13.82 -18.85
N ASP A 89 -6.88 -14.89 -19.15
CA ASP A 89 -7.05 -15.59 -20.42
C ASP A 89 -8.02 -14.90 -21.42
N ASP A 90 -8.83 -13.92 -21.00
CA ASP A 90 -9.74 -13.12 -21.85
C ASP A 90 -9.07 -11.86 -22.43
N ALA A 91 -7.75 -11.75 -22.29
CA ALA A 91 -6.99 -10.61 -22.74
C ALA A 91 -7.12 -10.42 -24.27
N ARG A 92 -7.67 -9.29 -24.70
CA ARG A 92 -7.94 -8.99 -26.11
C ARG A 92 -6.84 -8.12 -26.72
N GLU A 93 -6.80 -8.11 -28.05
CA GLU A 93 -6.00 -7.12 -28.78
C GLU A 93 -6.46 -5.69 -28.48
N VAL A 94 -5.51 -4.76 -28.47
CA VAL A 94 -5.79 -3.33 -28.26
C VAL A 94 -6.71 -2.81 -29.38
N PRO A 95 -7.83 -2.13 -29.03
CA PRO A 95 -8.73 -1.50 -30.01
C PRO A 95 -7.96 -0.61 -31.00
N LYS A 96 -8.27 -0.74 -32.30
CA LYS A 96 -7.49 -0.10 -33.39
C LYS A 96 -7.40 1.42 -33.28
N ASP A 97 -8.48 2.03 -32.82
CA ASP A 97 -8.61 3.46 -32.53
C ASP A 97 -7.71 3.93 -31.37
N MET A 98 -7.39 3.04 -30.43
CA MET A 98 -6.52 3.35 -29.29
C MET A 98 -5.05 3.02 -29.53
N GLN A 99 -4.70 2.22 -30.54
CA GLN A 99 -3.34 1.69 -30.74
C GLN A 99 -2.27 2.79 -30.76
N ALA A 100 -2.48 3.87 -31.53
CA ALA A 100 -1.50 4.95 -31.62
C ALA A 100 -1.27 5.63 -30.25
N PHE A 101 -2.34 5.82 -29.49
CA PHE A 101 -2.27 6.45 -28.17
C PHE A 101 -1.62 5.54 -27.12
N VAL A 102 -1.99 4.25 -27.11
CA VAL A 102 -1.41 3.22 -26.26
C VAL A 102 0.09 3.07 -26.51
N LEU A 103 0.51 3.01 -27.78
CA LEU A 103 1.93 2.91 -28.13
C LEU A 103 2.71 4.15 -27.70
N LYS A 104 2.13 5.35 -27.87
CA LYS A 104 2.72 6.59 -27.35
C LYS A 104 2.91 6.53 -25.83
N LYS A 105 1.90 6.08 -25.09
CA LYS A 105 1.97 5.98 -23.62
C LYS A 105 2.91 4.88 -23.14
N ARG A 106 2.99 3.75 -23.83
CA ARG A 106 4.00 2.72 -23.57
C ARG A 106 5.41 3.25 -23.81
N HIS A 107 5.64 3.99 -24.89
CA HIS A 107 6.94 4.59 -25.17
C HIS A 107 7.36 5.55 -24.05
N GLU A 108 6.45 6.44 -23.62
CA GLU A 108 6.66 7.34 -22.50
C GLU A 108 7.02 6.60 -21.20
N LEU A 109 6.30 5.51 -20.90
CA LEU A 109 6.60 4.64 -19.75
C LEU A 109 8.01 4.04 -19.84
N ILE A 110 8.37 3.46 -20.99
CA ILE A 110 9.68 2.84 -21.21
C ILE A 110 10.80 3.87 -21.08
N GLU A 111 10.63 5.05 -21.68
CA GLU A 111 11.60 6.14 -21.64
C GLU A 111 11.89 6.54 -20.19
N ILE A 112 10.85 6.81 -19.40
CA ILE A 112 10.99 7.20 -17.99
C ILE A 112 11.66 6.09 -17.16
N VAL A 113 11.29 4.82 -17.38
CA VAL A 113 11.88 3.69 -16.66
C VAL A 113 13.35 3.48 -17.07
N SER A 114 13.70 3.72 -18.34
CA SER A 114 15.07 3.58 -18.87
C SER A 114 16.06 4.58 -18.29
N GLU A 115 15.59 5.74 -17.79
CA GLU A 115 16.43 6.71 -17.08
C GLU A 115 16.82 6.24 -15.67
N ILE A 116 16.17 5.19 -15.16
CA ILE A 116 16.21 4.79 -13.75
C ILE A 116 16.75 3.37 -13.57
N ASP A 117 16.41 2.47 -14.49
CA ASP A 117 16.80 1.07 -14.47
C ASP A 117 17.80 0.79 -15.59
N ASP A 118 19.04 0.50 -15.21
CA ASP A 118 20.16 0.31 -16.13
C ASP A 118 19.88 -0.80 -17.16
N LYS A 119 19.17 -1.87 -16.77
CA LYS A 119 18.85 -2.98 -17.68
C LYS A 119 17.93 -2.55 -18.82
N ILE A 120 16.93 -1.72 -18.52
CA ILE A 120 16.04 -1.16 -19.55
C ILE A 120 16.80 -0.15 -20.40
N SER A 121 17.67 0.66 -19.78
CA SER A 121 18.53 1.60 -20.50
C SER A 121 19.39 0.90 -21.55
N GLU A 122 20.10 -0.16 -21.17
CA GLU A 122 20.95 -0.94 -22.08
C GLU A 122 20.14 -1.59 -23.21
N ALA A 123 18.98 -2.17 -22.89
CA ALA A 123 18.11 -2.78 -23.89
C ALA A 123 17.61 -1.77 -24.94
N LEU A 124 17.26 -0.56 -24.50
CA LEU A 124 16.78 0.52 -25.37
C LEU A 124 17.90 1.02 -26.31
N HIS A 125 19.11 1.26 -25.79
CA HIS A 125 20.25 1.70 -26.61
C HIS A 125 20.72 0.61 -27.59
N GLY A 126 20.60 -0.66 -27.21
CA GLY A 126 20.90 -1.80 -28.07
C GLY A 126 19.87 -2.06 -29.18
N GLY A 127 18.78 -1.29 -29.24
CA GLY A 127 17.68 -1.50 -30.20
C GLY A 127 16.94 -2.83 -30.01
N SER A 128 17.08 -3.46 -28.84
CA SER A 128 16.44 -4.74 -28.54
C SER A 128 14.99 -4.53 -28.13
N GLN A 129 14.11 -5.44 -28.54
CA GLN A 129 12.72 -5.43 -28.07
C GLN A 129 12.71 -5.75 -26.57
N ILE A 130 12.10 -4.87 -25.76
CA ILE A 130 11.98 -5.05 -24.31
C ILE A 130 10.88 -6.08 -24.03
N PRO A 131 11.21 -7.26 -23.46
CA PRO A 131 10.21 -8.23 -23.05
C PRO A 131 9.28 -7.67 -21.97
N GLU A 132 8.03 -8.14 -21.92
CA GLU A 132 7.04 -7.69 -20.93
C GLU A 132 7.52 -7.90 -19.50
N SER A 133 8.10 -9.08 -19.21
CA SER A 133 8.63 -9.41 -17.88
C SER A 133 9.77 -8.49 -17.44
N TYR A 134 10.61 -8.05 -18.38
CA TYR A 134 11.71 -7.13 -18.06
C TYR A 134 11.19 -5.76 -17.66
N LEU A 135 10.16 -5.27 -18.36
CA LEU A 135 9.53 -4.00 -18.04
C LEU A 135 8.79 -4.07 -16.70
N ASP A 136 8.05 -5.15 -16.44
CA ASP A 136 7.35 -5.38 -15.16
C ASP A 136 8.33 -5.38 -13.97
N ASP A 137 9.41 -6.16 -14.07
CA ASP A 137 10.44 -6.23 -13.03
C ASP A 137 11.17 -4.89 -12.84
N ALA A 138 11.41 -4.15 -13.92
CA ALA A 138 12.05 -2.84 -13.86
C ALA A 138 11.16 -1.81 -13.15
N ILE A 139 9.86 -1.80 -13.44
CA ILE A 139 8.89 -0.94 -12.75
C ILE A 139 8.89 -1.29 -11.26
N ARG A 140 8.84 -2.58 -10.89
CA ARG A 140 8.89 -3.01 -9.49
C ARG A 140 10.17 -2.53 -8.80
N ARG A 141 11.35 -2.79 -9.38
CA ARG A 141 12.64 -2.35 -8.83
C ARG A 141 12.70 -0.84 -8.65
N ALA A 142 12.29 -0.07 -9.66
CA ALA A 142 12.30 1.38 -9.63
C ALA A 142 11.32 1.95 -8.58
N THR A 143 10.18 1.28 -8.38
CA THR A 143 9.17 1.63 -7.37
C THR A 143 9.69 1.39 -5.96
N ILE A 144 10.24 0.21 -5.69
CA ILE A 144 10.85 -0.14 -4.39
C ILE A 144 12.04 0.78 -4.08
N ALA A 145 12.85 1.12 -5.09
CA ALA A 145 13.95 2.08 -4.96
C ALA A 145 13.48 3.54 -4.80
N ARG A 146 12.16 3.82 -4.93
CA ARG A 146 11.53 5.14 -4.81
C ARG A 146 11.96 6.14 -5.87
N LYS A 147 12.44 5.64 -7.00
CA LYS A 147 12.88 6.43 -8.14
C LYS A 147 11.76 6.62 -9.17
N PHE A 148 10.75 5.75 -9.16
CA PHE A 148 9.58 5.78 -10.02
C PHE A 148 8.30 5.59 -9.19
N VAL A 149 7.20 6.17 -9.64
CA VAL A 149 5.87 6.01 -9.04
C VAL A 149 4.88 5.57 -10.14
N PRO A 150 4.42 4.31 -10.15
CA PRO A 150 3.42 3.86 -11.10
C PRO A 150 2.07 4.54 -10.83
N ILE A 151 1.39 4.91 -11.90
CA ILE A 151 0.03 5.48 -11.85
C ILE A 151 -0.96 4.47 -12.42
N ILE A 152 -1.96 4.13 -11.60
CA ILE A 152 -3.11 3.31 -11.97
C ILE A 152 -4.28 4.27 -12.15
N ILE A 153 -4.94 4.16 -13.31
CA ILE A 153 -6.06 4.99 -13.70
C ILE A 153 -7.24 4.07 -13.89
N SER A 154 -8.13 4.01 -12.90
CA SER A 154 -9.27 3.10 -12.89
C SER A 154 -10.33 3.64 -11.94
N ASP A 155 -11.55 3.12 -12.05
CA ASP A 155 -12.68 3.57 -11.25
C ASP A 155 -12.66 3.04 -9.80
N GLU A 156 -13.43 3.65 -8.89
CA GLU A 156 -13.62 3.21 -7.51
C GLU A 156 -14.66 2.07 -7.36
N ARG A 157 -15.30 1.68 -8.46
CA ARG A 157 -16.11 0.45 -8.52
C ARG A 157 -15.27 -0.79 -8.24
N TYR A 158 -15.94 -1.88 -7.85
CA TYR A 158 -15.32 -3.13 -7.40
C TYR A 158 -14.20 -3.60 -8.35
N GLU A 159 -14.44 -3.57 -9.65
CA GLU A 159 -13.48 -4.04 -10.64
C GLU A 159 -12.25 -3.13 -10.75
N GLY A 160 -12.44 -1.82 -10.54
CA GLY A 160 -11.31 -0.89 -10.55
C GLY A 160 -10.46 -0.96 -9.28
N ILE A 161 -11.08 -1.31 -8.14
CA ILE A 161 -10.36 -1.66 -6.91
C ILE A 161 -9.53 -2.93 -7.11
N GLU A 162 -10.05 -3.95 -7.80
CA GLU A 162 -9.27 -5.17 -8.11
C GLU A 162 -8.00 -4.84 -8.90
N VAL A 163 -8.11 -4.02 -9.95
CA VAL A 163 -6.95 -3.56 -10.74
C VAL A 163 -5.93 -2.82 -9.88
N PHE A 164 -6.40 -1.95 -8.98
CA PHE A 164 -5.53 -1.28 -8.02
C PHE A 164 -4.81 -2.26 -7.09
N MET A 165 -5.52 -3.25 -6.56
CA MET A 165 -4.97 -4.27 -5.67
C MET A 165 -3.93 -5.16 -6.37
N GLU A 166 -4.15 -5.53 -7.63
CA GLU A 166 -3.13 -6.23 -8.42
C GLU A 166 -1.86 -5.38 -8.56
N GLY A 167 -2.00 -4.08 -8.82
CA GLY A 167 -0.87 -3.16 -8.87
C GLY A 167 -0.11 -3.03 -7.55
N VAL A 168 -0.84 -3.03 -6.42
CA VAL A 168 -0.25 -3.08 -5.07
C VAL A 168 0.62 -4.32 -4.92
N ILE A 169 0.09 -5.50 -5.27
CA ILE A 169 0.83 -6.77 -5.17
C ILE A 169 2.07 -6.77 -6.08
N ARG A 170 1.93 -6.31 -7.32
CA ARG A 170 3.02 -6.33 -8.32
C ARG A 170 4.15 -5.36 -8.00
N TYR A 171 3.84 -4.13 -7.57
CA TYR A 171 4.83 -3.05 -7.56
C TYR A 171 5.22 -2.55 -6.17
N LEU A 172 4.41 -2.78 -5.13
CA LEU A 172 4.78 -2.39 -3.77
C LEU A 172 5.61 -3.48 -3.07
N PRO A 173 6.47 -3.08 -2.11
CA PRO A 173 7.35 -4.02 -1.42
C PRO A 173 6.58 -4.93 -0.46
N SER A 174 7.05 -6.16 -0.35
CA SER A 174 6.75 -7.04 0.77
C SER A 174 7.64 -6.70 1.98
N PRO A 175 7.32 -7.19 3.20
CA PRO A 175 8.20 -7.00 4.36
C PRO A 175 9.65 -7.46 4.17
N ILE A 176 9.89 -8.39 3.24
CA ILE A 176 11.22 -8.95 2.93
C ILE A 176 12.00 -8.02 1.98
N ASP A 177 11.30 -7.21 1.19
CA ASP A 177 11.92 -6.26 0.25
C ASP A 177 12.43 -4.97 0.93
N VAL A 178 12.27 -4.85 2.25
CA VAL A 178 12.58 -3.63 3.02
C VAL A 178 13.49 -3.93 4.20
N SER A 179 14.68 -3.30 4.21
CA SER A 179 15.54 -3.28 5.37
C SER A 179 14.97 -2.37 6.46
N ASN A 180 14.73 -2.94 7.64
CA ASN A 180 14.31 -2.20 8.82
C ASN A 180 15.51 -1.98 9.74
N TYR A 181 15.56 -0.84 10.42
CA TYR A 181 16.67 -0.48 11.29
C TYR A 181 16.18 -0.05 12.66
N ALA A 182 16.90 -0.46 13.70
CA ALA A 182 16.73 0.02 15.07
C ALA A 182 18.02 0.69 15.57
N LEU A 183 17.94 1.36 16.71
CA LEU A 183 19.10 1.91 17.40
C LEU A 183 19.41 1.07 18.65
N ASP A 184 20.64 0.56 18.77
CA ASP A 184 21.06 -0.24 19.91
C ASP A 184 21.45 0.66 21.10
N GLN A 185 20.61 0.67 22.13
CA GLN A 185 20.84 1.47 23.33
C GLN A 185 22.03 0.99 24.17
N ASN A 186 22.46 -0.26 24.01
CA ASN A 186 23.66 -0.76 24.69
C ASN A 186 24.96 -0.29 24.01
N ARG A 187 24.86 0.19 22.76
CA ARG A 187 26.00 0.66 21.93
C ARG A 187 25.84 2.12 21.51
N ASN A 188 25.43 2.99 22.44
CA ASN A 188 25.26 4.43 22.19
C ASN A 188 24.35 4.78 21.00
N GLY A 189 23.35 3.95 20.69
CA GLY A 189 22.41 4.20 19.60
C GLY A 189 22.96 3.90 18.21
N GLU A 190 23.93 2.99 18.10
CA GLU A 190 24.40 2.47 16.81
C GLU A 190 23.23 1.88 16.00
N LYS A 191 23.21 2.14 14.69
CA LYS A 191 22.18 1.57 13.79
C LYS A 191 22.42 0.09 13.59
N VAL A 192 21.41 -0.71 13.89
CA VAL A 192 21.40 -2.16 13.69
C VAL A 192 20.30 -2.49 12.69
N GLU A 193 20.64 -3.26 11.66
CA GLU A 193 19.66 -3.81 10.72
C GLU A 193 18.91 -4.97 11.37
N LEU A 194 17.59 -4.94 11.28
CA LEU A 194 16.71 -6.01 11.75
C LEU A 194 16.58 -7.04 10.65
N SER A 195 16.91 -8.29 10.98
CA SER A 195 16.99 -9.39 10.02
C SER A 195 15.65 -9.80 9.40
N GLY A 196 14.53 -9.46 10.02
CA GLY A 196 13.21 -9.98 9.62
C GLY A 196 13.01 -11.46 9.95
N SER A 197 13.97 -12.12 10.60
CA SER A 197 13.90 -13.55 10.89
C SER A 197 13.02 -13.85 12.10
N ILE A 198 12.35 -15.00 12.06
CA ILE A 198 11.56 -15.59 13.15
C ILE A 198 12.48 -16.04 14.30
N ASP A 199 13.72 -16.44 14.00
CA ASP A 199 14.70 -16.92 15.00
C ASP A 199 15.48 -15.79 15.68
N ALA A 200 15.33 -14.55 15.19
CA ALA A 200 15.99 -13.40 15.78
C ALA A 200 15.27 -12.91 17.05
N PRO A 201 15.95 -12.16 17.94
CA PRO A 201 15.33 -11.56 19.12
C PRO A 201 14.05 -10.78 18.78
N PHE A 202 13.03 -10.90 19.62
CA PHE A 202 11.76 -10.22 19.36
C PHE A 202 11.94 -8.70 19.36
N VAL A 203 11.48 -8.04 18.30
CA VAL A 203 11.41 -6.57 18.20
C VAL A 203 10.12 -6.17 17.53
N ALA A 204 9.31 -5.36 18.21
CA ALA A 204 8.05 -4.88 17.70
C ALA A 204 7.77 -3.44 18.12
N LYS A 205 6.92 -2.74 17.34
CA LYS A 205 6.52 -1.37 17.61
C LYS A 205 5.02 -1.23 17.70
N ALA A 206 4.53 -0.56 18.74
CA ALA A 206 3.15 -0.15 18.83
C ALA A 206 2.94 1.12 18.00
N PHE A 207 1.92 1.15 17.14
CA PHE A 207 1.72 2.29 16.22
C PHE A 207 0.32 2.91 16.28
N VAL A 208 -0.70 2.16 16.73
CA VAL A 208 -2.00 2.76 17.06
C VAL A 208 -2.61 2.07 18.26
N THR A 209 -3.25 2.86 19.13
CA THR A 209 -4.06 2.36 20.25
C THR A 209 -5.50 2.81 20.05
N TRP A 210 -6.43 1.88 20.15
CA TRP A 210 -7.86 2.10 20.01
C TRP A 210 -8.57 1.66 21.29
N TYR A 211 -9.59 2.42 21.67
CA TYR A 211 -10.46 2.09 22.79
C TYR A 211 -11.87 1.81 22.25
N ARG A 212 -12.40 0.61 22.48
CA ARG A 212 -13.77 0.24 22.08
C ARG A 212 -14.44 -0.51 23.22
N MET A 213 -15.60 -0.04 23.68
CA MET A 213 -16.42 -0.72 24.69
C MET A 213 -15.60 -1.21 25.90
N TYR A 214 -14.76 -0.34 26.47
CA TYR A 214 -13.85 -0.61 27.59
C TYR A 214 -12.64 -1.52 27.32
N LEU A 215 -12.50 -2.09 26.11
CA LEU A 215 -11.30 -2.83 25.70
C LEU A 215 -10.27 -1.89 25.10
N LYS A 216 -9.01 -2.05 25.53
CA LYS A 216 -7.86 -1.36 24.93
C LYS A 216 -7.22 -2.29 23.90
N LEU A 217 -7.23 -1.89 22.64
CA LEU A 217 -6.62 -2.59 21.52
C LEU A 217 -5.37 -1.83 21.09
N THR A 218 -4.20 -2.47 21.15
CA THR A 218 -2.98 -1.85 20.62
C THR A 218 -2.47 -2.64 19.43
N TYR A 219 -2.30 -1.94 18.31
CA TYR A 219 -1.72 -2.48 17.09
C TYR A 219 -0.21 -2.53 17.22
N LEU A 220 0.34 -3.71 16.99
CA LEU A 220 1.74 -4.01 17.10
C LEU A 220 2.26 -4.52 15.75
N ARG A 221 3.31 -3.89 15.23
CA ARG A 221 4.07 -4.37 14.06
C ARG A 221 5.27 -5.16 14.54
N ILE A 222 5.39 -6.42 14.13
CA ILE A 222 6.53 -7.29 14.45
C ILE A 222 7.57 -7.15 13.33
N TYR A 223 8.78 -6.74 13.70
CA TYR A 223 9.89 -6.57 12.76
C TYR A 223 10.78 -7.80 12.70
N GLN A 224 10.99 -8.48 13.83
CA GLN A 224 11.71 -9.74 13.92
C GLN A 224 11.30 -10.52 15.17
N GLY A 225 11.58 -11.81 15.18
CA GLY A 225 11.21 -12.73 16.24
C GLY A 225 9.74 -13.14 16.22
N VAL A 226 9.30 -13.73 17.35
CA VAL A 226 7.96 -14.27 17.55
C VAL A 226 7.40 -13.73 18.86
N ILE A 227 6.08 -13.54 18.90
CA ILE A 227 5.32 -13.25 20.11
C ILE A 227 4.21 -14.28 20.26
N LYS A 228 4.05 -14.81 21.47
CA LYS A 228 3.01 -15.76 21.83
C LYS A 228 2.09 -15.20 22.90
N LYS A 229 0.88 -15.74 22.95
CA LYS A 229 -0.06 -15.49 24.04
C LYS A 229 0.57 -15.98 25.35
N GLY A 230 0.55 -15.11 26.37
CA GLY A 230 1.16 -15.35 27.68
C GLY A 230 2.63 -14.91 27.79
N ASP A 231 3.26 -14.46 26.69
CA ASP A 231 4.63 -13.99 26.75
C ASP A 231 4.76 -12.67 27.53
N PHE A 232 5.95 -12.44 28.07
CA PHE A 232 6.34 -11.15 28.65
C PHE A 232 7.22 -10.39 27.67
N ILE A 233 6.75 -9.22 27.24
CA ILE A 233 7.54 -8.29 26.43
C ILE A 233 8.03 -7.12 27.30
N THR A 234 9.18 -6.57 26.96
CA THR A 234 9.81 -5.46 27.68
C THR A 234 9.72 -4.19 26.85
N ASN A 235 9.13 -3.15 27.42
CA ASN A 235 9.16 -1.81 26.84
C ASN A 235 10.58 -1.25 26.92
N VAL A 236 11.17 -0.88 25.79
CA VAL A 236 12.57 -0.44 25.72
C VAL A 236 12.78 0.93 26.38
N ASN A 237 11.78 1.83 26.29
CA ASN A 237 11.84 3.17 26.86
C ASN A 237 11.73 3.15 28.40
N THR A 238 10.78 2.37 28.92
CA THR A 238 10.47 2.36 30.36
C THR A 238 11.14 1.21 31.12
N GLY A 239 11.63 0.19 30.42
CA GLY A 239 12.17 -1.05 31.02
C GLY A 239 11.09 -1.94 31.66
N LYS A 240 9.80 -1.58 31.57
CA LYS A 240 8.71 -2.34 32.19
C LYS A 240 8.44 -3.62 31.40
N LYS A 241 8.33 -4.74 32.12
CA LYS A 241 7.84 -6.01 31.59
C LYS A 241 6.32 -6.01 31.59
N ILE A 242 5.73 -6.44 30.49
CA ILE A 242 4.29 -6.42 30.22
C ILE A 242 3.92 -7.81 29.71
N GLU A 243 2.94 -8.42 30.35
CA GLU A 243 2.37 -9.69 29.91
C GLU A 243 1.43 -9.47 28.72
N ILE A 244 1.38 -10.45 27.82
CA ILE A 244 0.54 -10.43 26.62
C ILE A 244 -0.64 -11.38 26.83
N PRO A 245 -1.78 -10.89 27.34
CA PRO A 245 -2.87 -11.77 27.75
C PRO A 245 -3.56 -12.41 26.54
N ARG A 246 -3.74 -11.65 25.46
CA ARG A 246 -4.43 -12.08 24.23
C ARG A 246 -3.82 -11.39 23.02
N LEU A 247 -3.71 -12.16 21.95
CA LEU A 247 -3.30 -11.72 20.63
C LEU A 247 -4.45 -11.94 19.64
N GLY A 248 -4.58 -11.03 18.70
CA GLY A 248 -5.52 -11.15 17.61
C GLY A 248 -4.91 -10.73 16.28
N LYS A 249 -5.48 -11.25 15.20
CA LYS A 249 -5.27 -10.78 13.83
C LYS A 249 -6.62 -10.41 13.24
N ARG A 250 -6.64 -9.45 12.33
CA ARG A 250 -7.86 -9.20 11.54
C ARG A 250 -8.09 -10.43 10.65
N ARG A 251 -9.31 -10.98 10.62
CA ARG A 251 -9.62 -12.03 9.65
C ARG A 251 -9.50 -11.47 8.24
N GLU A 252 -8.94 -12.28 7.35
CA GLU A 252 -9.19 -12.15 5.91
C GLU A 252 -10.61 -12.67 5.63
N HIS A 253 -11.27 -11.98 4.70
CA HIS A 253 -12.64 -12.17 4.18
C HIS A 253 -13.27 -13.55 4.48
N ASP A 254 -14.25 -13.59 5.39
CA ASP A 254 -15.28 -14.65 5.41
C ASP A 254 -16.54 -14.02 4.79
N GLU A 255 -17.23 -14.75 3.90
CA GLU A 255 -18.43 -14.35 3.15
C GLU A 255 -19.66 -13.99 4.03
N SER A 256 -19.51 -13.96 5.36
CA SER A 256 -20.53 -13.51 6.30
C SER A 256 -20.37 -12.02 6.61
N GLU A 257 -21.43 -11.25 6.43
CA GLU A 257 -21.60 -9.79 6.45
C GLU A 257 -21.11 -9.00 7.71
N GLU A 258 -20.18 -9.51 8.50
CA GLU A 258 -19.65 -8.85 9.69
C GLU A 258 -18.16 -8.46 9.52
N VAL A 259 -17.93 -7.21 9.14
CA VAL A 259 -16.65 -6.54 8.79
C VAL A 259 -15.58 -6.51 9.92
N ASP A 260 -15.84 -7.16 11.07
CA ASP A 260 -15.23 -6.80 12.36
C ASP A 260 -14.85 -7.97 13.29
N LYS A 261 -14.69 -9.21 12.79
CA LYS A 261 -14.20 -10.31 13.66
C LYS A 261 -12.67 -10.36 13.71
N ILE A 262 -12.13 -9.87 14.82
CA ILE A 262 -10.74 -10.15 15.23
C ILE A 262 -10.64 -11.63 15.57
N LYS A 263 -9.79 -12.38 14.87
CA LYS A 263 -9.49 -13.79 15.20
C LYS A 263 -8.40 -13.81 16.25
N GLU A 264 -8.68 -14.42 17.40
CA GLU A 264 -7.64 -14.72 18.37
C GLU A 264 -6.63 -15.72 17.80
N VAL A 265 -5.35 -15.46 18.05
CA VAL A 265 -4.24 -16.31 17.62
C VAL A 265 -3.32 -16.57 18.79
N ASP A 266 -2.68 -17.74 18.80
CA ASP A 266 -1.76 -18.10 19.88
C ASP A 266 -0.35 -17.54 19.65
N GLU A 267 0.02 -17.29 18.39
CA GLU A 267 1.33 -16.76 18.03
C GLU A 267 1.30 -15.85 16.80
N ALA A 268 2.30 -14.98 16.70
CA ALA A 268 2.54 -14.11 15.57
C ALA A 268 4.02 -13.86 15.32
N HIS A 269 4.36 -13.65 14.06
CA HIS A 269 5.70 -13.81 13.49
C HIS A 269 6.20 -12.48 12.89
N ALA A 270 7.49 -12.43 12.61
CA ALA A 270 8.13 -11.34 11.90
C ALA A 270 7.41 -11.01 10.58
N GLY A 271 7.15 -9.72 10.34
CA GLY A 271 6.45 -9.29 9.13
C GLY A 271 4.93 -9.23 9.26
N GLU A 272 4.35 -9.59 10.41
CA GLU A 272 2.91 -9.51 10.66
C GLU A 272 2.50 -8.27 11.47
N ILE A 273 1.21 -7.94 11.43
CA ILE A 273 0.58 -6.93 12.29
C ILE A 273 -0.45 -7.63 13.16
N VAL A 274 -0.40 -7.39 14.46
CA VAL A 274 -1.30 -8.00 15.44
C VAL A 274 -1.93 -6.97 16.36
N PHE A 275 -3.00 -7.40 17.01
CA PHE A 275 -3.74 -6.67 18.02
C PHE A 275 -3.42 -7.30 19.37
N VAL A 276 -2.93 -6.50 20.30
CA VAL A 276 -2.80 -6.91 21.71
C VAL A 276 -3.97 -6.32 22.48
N PHE A 277 -4.71 -7.18 23.18
CA PHE A 277 -5.85 -6.78 24.00
C PHE A 277 -5.40 -6.50 25.44
N ASP A 278 -5.97 -5.48 26.05
CA ASP A 278 -5.90 -5.18 27.49
C ASP A 278 -4.48 -5.13 28.08
N ALA A 279 -3.49 -4.80 27.24
CA ALA A 279 -2.12 -4.58 27.65
C ALA A 279 -1.78 -3.08 27.70
N HIS A 280 -0.90 -2.71 28.64
CA HIS A 280 -0.41 -1.34 28.81
C HIS A 280 0.68 -0.99 27.79
N LEU A 281 0.30 -1.00 26.51
CA LEU A 281 1.15 -0.59 25.40
C LEU A 281 0.74 0.82 24.95
N GLU A 282 1.72 1.70 24.73
CA GLU A 282 1.49 3.06 24.22
C GLU A 282 1.97 3.18 22.79
N SER A 283 1.29 4.00 21.98
CA SER A 283 1.69 4.22 20.60
C SER A 283 3.05 4.92 20.52
N GLY A 284 3.90 4.45 19.61
CA GLY A 284 5.27 4.92 19.45
C GLY A 284 6.32 4.07 20.17
N ASP A 285 5.92 3.32 21.20
CA ASP A 285 6.84 2.49 21.97
C ASP A 285 7.37 1.29 21.21
N THR A 286 8.60 0.91 21.54
CA THR A 286 9.26 -0.31 21.05
C THR A 286 9.29 -1.36 22.15
N PHE A 287 8.97 -2.59 21.80
CA PHE A 287 8.93 -3.73 22.69
C PHE A 287 9.89 -4.82 22.19
N THR A 288 10.53 -5.50 23.14
CA THR A 288 11.47 -6.60 22.88
C THR A 288 11.23 -7.77 23.83
N ASP A 289 11.86 -8.91 23.61
CA ASP A 289 11.90 -10.02 24.58
C ASP A 289 12.79 -9.73 25.80
N GLY A 290 13.50 -8.59 25.82
CA GLY A 290 14.44 -8.20 26.87
C GLY A 290 15.87 -8.74 26.68
N SER A 291 16.13 -9.55 25.66
CA SER A 291 17.48 -10.00 25.30
C SER A 291 18.27 -8.91 24.59
N VAL A 292 17.57 -8.04 23.85
CA VAL A 292 18.12 -6.89 23.12
C VAL A 292 17.48 -5.59 23.59
N ARG A 293 18.20 -4.47 23.42
CA ARG A 293 17.75 -3.13 23.81
C ARG A 293 17.65 -2.21 22.60
N TYR A 294 16.84 -2.65 21.64
CA TYR A 294 16.68 -1.99 20.34
C TYR A 294 15.49 -1.06 20.35
N ILE A 295 15.70 0.23 20.05
CA ILE A 295 14.61 1.19 19.92
C ILE A 295 14.35 1.48 18.44
N MET A 296 13.09 1.37 18.05
CA MET A 296 12.63 1.79 16.73
C MET A 296 12.31 3.28 16.79
N THR A 297 13.14 4.13 16.18
CA THR A 297 12.86 5.56 16.09
C THR A 297 11.47 5.83 15.47
N SER A 298 10.65 6.65 16.12
CA SER A 298 9.54 7.32 15.43
C SER A 298 10.13 8.51 14.68
N ALA A 299 9.77 8.72 13.41
CA ALA A 299 10.09 9.97 12.73
C ALA A 299 9.04 11.05 13.07
N ALA A 300 8.66 11.16 14.35
CA ALA A 300 7.59 12.03 14.81
C ALA A 300 8.12 13.08 15.81
N ASP A 301 9.06 13.92 15.38
CA ASP A 301 9.02 15.31 15.83
C ASP A 301 7.80 15.94 15.15
N VAL A 302 6.66 15.90 15.84
CA VAL A 302 5.52 16.74 15.53
C VAL A 302 5.74 18.01 16.35
N PRO A 303 5.86 19.21 15.74
CA PRO A 303 5.88 20.43 16.53
C PRO A 303 4.63 20.46 17.41
N ALA A 304 4.84 20.64 18.72
CA ALA A 304 3.75 20.73 19.67
C ALA A 304 2.93 21.99 19.35
N TYR A 305 1.79 21.82 18.67
CA TYR A 305 0.77 22.86 18.62
C TYR A 305 0.05 22.86 19.98
N SER A 306 0.44 23.76 20.87
CA SER A 306 -0.25 23.96 22.13
C SER A 306 -1.51 24.82 21.91
N VAL A 307 -2.68 24.25 22.12
CA VAL A 307 -3.92 25.02 22.29
C VAL A 307 -4.12 25.22 23.78
N SER A 308 -4.04 26.47 24.26
CA SER A 308 -4.42 26.81 25.62
C SER A 308 -5.93 26.57 25.79
N LYS A 309 -6.32 25.59 26.60
CA LYS A 309 -7.69 25.49 27.09
C LYS A 309 -7.76 26.22 28.42
N ASP A 310 -8.32 27.42 28.39
CA ASP A 310 -8.69 28.14 29.59
C ASP A 310 -10.04 27.56 30.08
N CYS A 311 -10.06 26.91 31.24
CA CYS A 311 -11.30 26.44 31.87
C CYS A 311 -11.96 27.62 32.59
N GLY A 312 -12.48 28.58 31.81
CA GLY A 312 -13.13 29.78 32.35
C GLY A 312 -14.56 29.52 32.81
N GLU A 313 -14.80 29.53 34.13
CA GLU A 313 -16.15 29.71 34.70
C GLU A 313 -16.64 31.18 34.67
N LYS A 314 -15.89 32.11 34.06
CA LYS A 314 -16.27 33.53 34.02
C LYS A 314 -15.96 34.18 32.67
N PHE A 315 -16.90 34.07 31.73
CA PHE A 315 -17.08 35.07 30.68
C PHE A 315 -18.55 35.50 30.68
N SER A 316 -18.91 36.32 31.67
CA SER A 316 -20.02 37.26 31.55
C SER A 316 -19.43 38.66 31.35
N ASN A 317 -19.91 39.31 30.30
CA ASN A 317 -19.80 40.74 29.97
C ASN A 317 -18.50 41.25 29.33
N GLY A 318 -18.65 41.72 28.09
CA GLY A 318 -17.69 42.50 27.31
C GLY A 318 -17.15 41.66 26.15
N VAL A 319 -17.32 42.03 24.88
CA VAL A 319 -17.35 43.37 24.28
C VAL A 319 -18.06 43.28 22.92
N ASN A 320 -18.86 44.32 22.61
CA ASN A 320 -19.37 44.66 21.28
C ASN A 320 -18.23 44.90 20.28
#